data_AF-A0A972G9Y0-F1
#
_entry.id   AF-A0A972G9Y0-F1
#
_cell.length_a   1.000
_cell.length_b   1.000
_cell.length_c   1.000
_cell.angle_alpha   90.00
_cell.angle_beta   90.00
_cell.angle_gamma   90.00
#
_symmetry.space_group_name_H-M   'P 1'
#
loop_
_entity.id
_entity.type
_entity.pdbx_description
1 polymer ?
#
loop_
_entity_poly.entity_id
_entity_poly.type
_entity_poly.pdbx_seq_one_letter_code
_entity_poly.pdbx_strand_id
1 'polypeptide(L)'
;MQTLEKWLKARGPTLGQLLNNEQETIHSMVSSQLSASFPALCYDPTRFDALSFQQLAYYKTPHRFQGILQTVFRFSTLRALERSYQWSWGVLPRYGVTKAHYITQARFSFDAIRDAVYLNQEDRTGINALEHEILHIIEQTTSNQTNGKSHQPLLPSHFRQQN
;
A
#
# COMPACT_ATOMS: atom_id res chain seq x y z
N MET A 1 25.87 8.49 -8.56
CA MET A 1 24.56 8.02 -8.05
C MET A 1 23.46 8.90 -8.62
N GLN A 2 22.44 8.31 -9.25
CA GLN A 2 21.23 9.00 -9.68
C GLN A 2 20.25 9.05 -8.49
N THR A 3 19.59 10.18 -8.26
CA THR A 3 18.58 10.29 -7.19
C THR A 3 17.32 9.52 -7.59
N LEU A 4 16.55 9.02 -6.61
CA LEU A 4 15.30 8.29 -6.85
C LEU A 4 14.34 9.07 -7.77
N GLU A 5 14.21 10.39 -7.54
CA GLU A 5 13.38 11.26 -8.39
C GLU A 5 13.88 11.31 -9.84
N LYS A 6 15.19 11.43 -10.05
CA LYS A 6 15.79 11.44 -11.39
C LYS A 6 15.62 10.08 -12.08
N TRP A 7 15.69 8.97 -11.34
CA TRP A 7 15.40 7.64 -11.86
C TRP A 7 13.92 7.48 -12.21
N LEU A 8 12.99 7.89 -11.34
CA LEU A 8 11.55 7.85 -11.60
C LEU A 8 11.17 8.66 -12.85
N LYS A 9 11.77 9.84 -13.06
CA LYS A 9 11.52 10.65 -14.27
C LYS A 9 12.00 9.96 -15.55
N ALA A 10 13.14 9.27 -15.48
CA ALA A 10 13.74 8.63 -16.64
C ALA A 10 13.12 7.25 -16.97
N ARG A 11 12.81 6.47 -15.94
CA ARG A 11 12.43 5.05 -16.05
C ARG A 11 10.97 4.79 -15.71
N GLY A 12 10.31 5.71 -14.98
CA GLY A 12 8.97 5.52 -14.44
C GLY A 12 7.91 5.17 -15.48
N PRO A 13 7.76 5.90 -16.60
CA PRO A 13 6.77 5.55 -17.61
C PRO A 13 6.93 4.12 -18.17
N THR A 14 8.16 3.72 -18.49
CA THR A 14 8.46 2.38 -19.02
C THR A 14 8.22 1.29 -17.99
N LEU A 15 8.71 1.47 -16.76
CA LEU A 15 8.50 0.51 -15.68
C LEU A 15 7.02 0.41 -15.29
N GLY A 16 6.29 1.53 -15.24
CA GLY A 16 4.86 1.53 -15.00
C GLY A 16 4.10 0.67 -16.01
N GLN A 17 4.45 0.78 -17.30
CA GLN A 17 3.85 -0.05 -18.35
C GLN A 17 4.21 -1.53 -18.20
N LEU A 18 5.48 -1.86 -17.92
CA LEU A 18 5.91 -3.24 -17.69
C LEU A 18 5.16 -3.87 -16.51
N LEU A 19 5.05 -3.15 -15.40
CA LEU A 19 4.32 -3.60 -14.21
C LEU A 19 2.81 -3.71 -14.43
N ASN A 20 2.25 -2.90 -15.34
CA ASN A 20 0.84 -3.00 -15.70
C ASN A 20 0.56 -4.26 -16.53
N ASN A 21 1.50 -4.69 -17.36
CA ASN A 21 1.37 -5.93 -18.13
C ASN A 21 1.40 -7.17 -17.22
N GLU A 22 2.20 -7.13 -16.14
CA GLU A 22 2.32 -8.23 -15.18
C GLU A 22 1.38 -8.11 -13.96
N GLN A 23 0.41 -7.19 -14.00
CA GLN A 23 -0.39 -6.84 -12.82
C GLN A 23 -1.16 -8.03 -12.22
N GLU A 24 -1.70 -8.92 -13.06
CA GLU A 24 -2.48 -10.07 -12.58
C GLU A 24 -1.61 -11.07 -11.84
N THR A 25 -0.42 -11.36 -12.39
CA THR A 25 0.59 -12.20 -11.76
C THR A 25 0.99 -11.62 -10.40
N ILE A 26 1.35 -10.34 -10.36
CA ILE A 26 1.77 -9.65 -9.13
C ILE A 26 0.63 -9.68 -8.09
N HIS A 27 -0.61 -9.33 -8.48
CA HIS A 27 -1.73 -9.33 -7.55
C HIS A 27 -2.03 -10.71 -6.98
N SER A 28 -1.93 -11.75 -7.81
CA SER A 28 -2.15 -13.14 -7.39
C SER A 28 -1.09 -13.58 -6.37
N MET A 29 0.19 -13.31 -6.64
CA MET A 29 1.29 -13.62 -5.73
C MET A 29 1.10 -12.93 -4.37
N VAL A 30 0.84 -11.63 -4.37
CA VAL A 30 0.66 -10.86 -3.13
C VAL A 30 -0.60 -11.30 -2.37
N SER A 31 -1.71 -11.54 -3.06
CA SER A 31 -2.95 -12.02 -2.41
C SER A 31 -2.75 -13.37 -1.72
N SER A 32 -2.03 -14.28 -2.40
CA SER A 32 -1.69 -15.60 -1.85
C SER A 32 -0.79 -15.47 -0.61
N GLN A 33 0.28 -14.67 -0.71
CA GLN A 33 1.19 -14.45 0.42
C GLN A 33 0.51 -13.78 1.62
N LEU A 34 -0.37 -12.80 1.38
CA LEU A 34 -1.14 -12.13 2.44
C LEU A 34 -2.08 -13.09 3.16
N SER A 35 -2.86 -13.87 2.40
CA SER A 35 -3.81 -14.81 3.01
C SER A 35 -3.12 -15.95 3.76
N ALA A 36 -1.97 -16.42 3.27
CA ALA A 36 -1.15 -17.42 3.96
C ALA A 36 -0.48 -16.87 5.24
N SER A 37 0.04 -15.64 5.19
CA SER A 37 0.79 -15.06 6.31
C SER A 37 -0.11 -14.50 7.41
N PHE A 38 -1.29 -14.01 7.05
CA PHE A 38 -2.21 -13.35 7.97
C PHE A 38 -3.65 -13.87 7.84
N PRO A 39 -3.91 -15.16 8.09
CA PRO A 39 -5.21 -15.79 7.78
C PRO A 39 -6.41 -15.20 8.54
N ALA A 40 -6.19 -14.46 9.62
CA ALA A 40 -7.23 -13.79 10.39
C ALA A 40 -7.36 -12.28 10.10
N LEU A 41 -6.58 -11.74 9.15
CA LEU A 41 -6.61 -10.31 8.84
C LEU A 41 -7.99 -9.88 8.36
N CYS A 42 -8.49 -8.75 8.87
CA CYS A 42 -9.80 -8.19 8.55
C CYS A 42 -11.00 -9.13 8.84
N TYR A 43 -10.79 -10.24 9.54
CA TYR A 43 -11.88 -11.14 9.95
C TYR A 43 -12.53 -10.63 11.23
N ASP A 44 -13.86 -10.47 11.20
CA ASP A 44 -14.67 -10.12 12.35
C ASP A 44 -15.89 -11.04 12.40
N PRO A 45 -15.95 -12.00 13.35
CA PRO A 45 -17.03 -12.99 13.40
C PRO A 45 -18.39 -12.37 13.75
N THR A 46 -18.44 -11.12 14.21
CA THR A 46 -19.70 -10.42 14.50
C THR A 46 -20.38 -9.90 13.24
N ARG A 47 -19.67 -9.87 12.10
CA ARG A 47 -20.21 -9.46 10.81
C ARG A 47 -20.87 -10.63 10.10
N PHE A 48 -22.03 -10.38 9.48
CA PHE A 48 -22.70 -11.38 8.65
C PHE A 48 -21.90 -11.75 7.38
N ASP A 49 -21.04 -10.84 6.89
CA ASP A 49 -20.25 -10.99 5.67
C ASP A 49 -18.75 -11.25 5.95
N ALA A 50 -18.39 -11.69 7.16
CA ALA A 50 -17.01 -11.76 7.65
C ALA A 50 -16.01 -12.40 6.66
N LEU A 51 -16.33 -13.58 6.15
CA LEU A 51 -15.47 -14.32 5.21
C LEU A 51 -15.35 -13.61 3.86
N SER A 52 -16.47 -13.13 3.30
CA SER A 52 -16.48 -12.42 2.03
C SER A 52 -15.72 -11.09 2.13
N PHE A 53 -15.88 -10.35 3.23
CA PHE A 53 -15.15 -9.11 3.50
C PHE A 53 -13.64 -9.37 3.58
N GLN A 54 -13.23 -10.43 4.28
CA GLN A 54 -11.83 -10.83 4.37
C GLN A 54 -11.25 -11.21 3.00
N GLN A 55 -11.93 -12.07 2.23
CA GLN A 55 -11.51 -12.45 0.88
C GLN A 55 -11.38 -11.23 -0.03
N LEU A 56 -12.34 -10.31 0.06
CA LEU A 56 -12.29 -9.05 -0.67
C LEU A 56 -11.12 -8.17 -0.24
N ALA A 57 -10.76 -8.16 1.05
CA ALA A 57 -9.60 -7.44 1.54
C ALA A 57 -8.30 -7.99 0.94
N TYR A 58 -8.11 -9.31 0.89
CA TYR A 58 -6.94 -9.92 0.25
C TYR A 58 -6.86 -9.57 -1.23
N TYR A 59 -7.99 -9.61 -1.94
CA TYR A 59 -8.04 -9.25 -3.36
C TYR A 59 -7.80 -7.75 -3.61
N LYS A 60 -8.47 -6.85 -2.89
CA LYS A 60 -8.41 -5.41 -3.15
C LYS A 60 -7.10 -4.76 -2.69
N THR A 61 -6.43 -5.32 -1.69
CA THR A 61 -5.20 -4.75 -1.14
C THR A 61 -4.08 -4.60 -2.18
N PRO A 62 -3.64 -5.66 -2.89
CA PRO A 62 -2.61 -5.53 -3.90
C PRO A 62 -3.03 -4.63 -5.07
N HIS A 63 -4.30 -4.69 -5.50
CA HIS A 63 -4.82 -3.82 -6.56
C HIS A 63 -4.72 -2.33 -6.19
N ARG A 64 -5.06 -1.98 -4.94
CA ARG A 64 -4.97 -0.59 -4.47
C ARG A 64 -3.52 -0.14 -4.38
N PHE A 65 -2.64 -0.99 -3.86
CA PHE A 65 -1.21 -0.67 -3.78
C PHE A 65 -0.59 -0.48 -5.18
N GLN A 66 -0.91 -1.36 -6.12
CA GLN A 66 -0.46 -1.23 -7.51
C GLN A 66 -0.95 0.07 -8.15
N GLY A 67 -2.21 0.46 -7.93
CA GLY A 67 -2.73 1.75 -8.43
C GLY A 67 -1.95 2.97 -7.88
N ILE A 68 -1.53 2.89 -6.61
CA ILE A 68 -0.67 3.92 -6.01
C ILE A 68 0.72 3.90 -6.64
N LEU A 69 1.34 2.72 -6.81
CA LEU A 69 2.64 2.59 -7.46
C LEU A 69 2.62 3.13 -8.90
N GLN A 70 1.58 2.82 -9.67
CA GLN A 70 1.39 3.35 -11.02
C GLN A 70 1.32 4.88 -11.04
N THR A 71 0.71 5.48 -10.01
CA THR A 71 0.69 6.93 -9.83
C THR A 71 2.11 7.47 -9.57
N VAL A 72 2.89 6.78 -8.72
CA VAL A 72 4.29 7.14 -8.46
C VAL A 72 5.13 7.09 -9.73
N PHE A 73 5.01 6.01 -10.52
CA PHE A 73 5.74 5.84 -11.77
C PHE A 73 5.35 6.89 -12.83
N ARG A 74 4.05 7.16 -12.97
CA ARG A 74 3.53 8.11 -13.97
C ARG A 74 3.89 9.55 -13.68
N PHE A 75 3.83 9.97 -12.42
CA PHE A 75 4.02 11.36 -12.02
C PHE A 75 5.37 11.64 -11.35
N SER A 76 6.21 10.60 -11.21
CA SER A 76 7.53 10.67 -10.60
C SER A 76 7.53 11.33 -9.22
N THR A 77 6.51 11.02 -8.40
CA THR A 77 6.30 11.64 -7.09
C THR A 77 5.77 10.65 -6.07
N LEU A 78 6.25 10.76 -4.83
CA LEU A 78 5.80 9.95 -3.69
C LEU A 78 4.67 10.59 -2.89
N ARG A 79 4.33 11.86 -3.16
CA ARG A 79 3.30 12.60 -2.42
C ARG A 79 1.92 11.92 -2.44
N ALA A 80 1.57 11.28 -3.56
CA ALA A 80 0.31 10.53 -3.67
C ALA A 80 0.29 9.31 -2.75
N LEU A 81 1.44 8.64 -2.60
CA LEU A 81 1.61 7.49 -1.74
C LEU A 81 1.57 7.88 -0.26
N GLU A 82 2.28 8.94 0.13
CA GLU A 82 2.23 9.48 1.50
C GLU A 82 0.81 9.79 1.95
N ARG A 83 0.04 10.53 1.13
CA ARG A 83 -1.36 10.87 1.44
C ARG A 83 -2.25 9.64 1.52
N SER A 84 -2.03 8.65 0.65
CA SER A 84 -2.78 7.40 0.66
C SER A 84 -2.54 6.61 1.95
N TYR A 85 -1.28 6.57 2.43
CA TYR A 85 -0.96 5.94 3.71
C TYR A 85 -1.51 6.72 4.89
N GLN A 86 -1.42 8.05 4.90
CA GLN A 86 -1.99 8.88 5.96
C GLN A 86 -3.50 8.68 6.11
N TRP A 87 -4.23 8.68 4.99
CA TRP A 87 -5.67 8.46 5.00
C TRP A 87 -6.02 7.03 5.43
N SER A 88 -5.35 6.02 4.85
CA SER A 88 -5.66 4.62 5.15
C SER A 88 -5.30 4.24 6.59
N TRP A 89 -4.21 4.77 7.16
CA TRP A 89 -3.83 4.55 8.55
C TRP A 89 -4.86 5.11 9.54
N GLY A 90 -5.58 6.18 9.19
CA GLY A 90 -6.68 6.69 10.02
C GLY A 90 -7.90 5.75 10.10
N VAL A 91 -7.99 4.74 9.22
CA VAL A 91 -9.18 3.88 9.06
C VAL A 91 -8.86 2.41 9.33
N LEU A 92 -7.82 1.87 8.71
CA LEU A 92 -7.53 0.45 8.68
C LEU A 92 -7.23 -0.21 10.04
N PRO A 93 -6.68 0.48 11.06
CA PRO A 93 -6.52 -0.10 12.39
C PRO A 93 -7.82 -0.61 13.03
N ARG A 94 -8.97 -0.02 12.66
CA ARG A 94 -10.29 -0.49 13.12
C ARG A 94 -10.64 -1.90 12.62
N TYR A 95 -9.95 -2.38 11.59
CA TYR A 95 -10.10 -3.71 11.00
C TYR A 95 -8.94 -4.65 11.38
N GLY A 96 -8.19 -4.32 12.45
CA GLY A 96 -7.05 -5.13 12.91
C GLY A 96 -5.78 -4.99 12.06
N VAL A 97 -5.72 -3.99 11.17
CA VAL A 97 -4.52 -3.73 10.38
C VAL A 97 -3.47 -3.01 11.24
N THR A 98 -2.25 -3.55 11.28
CA THR A 98 -1.14 -3.02 12.06
C THR A 98 -0.07 -2.45 11.14
N LYS A 99 0.89 -1.71 11.71
CA LYS A 99 2.11 -1.28 10.99
C LYS A 99 2.83 -2.47 10.34
N ALA A 100 2.90 -3.60 11.03
CA ALA A 100 3.55 -4.80 10.51
C ALA A 100 2.84 -5.31 9.24
N HIS A 101 1.51 -5.29 9.20
CA HIS A 101 0.75 -5.69 8.00
C HIS A 101 1.06 -4.79 6.80
N TYR A 102 1.17 -3.48 7.01
CA TYR A 102 1.55 -2.52 5.96
C TYR A 102 2.96 -2.78 5.41
N ILE A 103 3.94 -2.93 6.31
CA ILE A 103 5.32 -3.21 5.93
C ILE A 103 5.42 -4.52 5.16
N THR A 104 4.79 -5.58 5.65
CA THR A 104 4.82 -6.89 5.00
C THR A 104 4.12 -6.87 3.64
N GLN A 105 2.98 -6.18 3.52
CA GLN A 105 2.29 -6.01 2.24
C GLN A 105 3.18 -5.30 1.21
N ALA A 106 3.86 -4.21 1.61
CA ALA A 106 4.78 -3.50 0.71
C ALA A 106 5.93 -4.42 0.26
N ARG A 107 6.57 -5.15 1.19
CA ARG A 107 7.63 -6.11 0.88
C ARG A 107 7.19 -7.19 -0.09
N PHE A 108 6.07 -7.87 0.20
CA PHE A 108 5.49 -8.88 -0.70
C PHE A 108 5.22 -8.33 -2.10
N SER A 109 4.79 -7.07 -2.20
CA SER A 109 4.56 -6.44 -3.49
C SER A 109 5.85 -6.20 -4.25
N PHE A 110 6.91 -5.75 -3.59
CA PHE A 110 8.21 -5.53 -4.22
C PHE A 110 8.92 -6.84 -4.58
N ASP A 111 8.77 -7.88 -3.77
CA ASP A 111 9.27 -9.23 -4.09
C ASP A 111 8.53 -9.79 -5.31
N ALA A 112 7.20 -9.69 -5.35
CA ALA A 112 6.42 -10.10 -6.52
C ALA A 112 6.82 -9.32 -7.79
N ILE A 113 7.14 -8.03 -7.68
CA ILE A 113 7.65 -7.22 -8.81
C ILE A 113 8.99 -7.76 -9.32
N ARG A 114 9.92 -8.09 -8.42
CA ARG A 114 11.26 -8.60 -8.78
C ARG A 114 11.19 -9.97 -9.45
N ASP A 115 10.21 -10.78 -9.08
CA ASP A 115 9.99 -12.11 -9.63
C ASP A 115 9.25 -12.07 -10.97
N ALA A 116 8.27 -11.17 -11.12
CA ALA A 116 7.41 -11.10 -12.30
C ALA A 116 8.06 -10.36 -13.48
N VAL A 117 8.94 -9.39 -13.23
CA VAL A 117 9.52 -8.53 -14.28
C VAL A 117 11.03 -8.70 -14.38
N TYR A 118 11.53 -8.82 -15.61
CA TYR A 118 12.96 -8.71 -15.86
C TYR A 118 13.44 -7.27 -15.63
N LEU A 119 14.22 -7.08 -14.56
CA LEU A 119 14.84 -5.81 -14.20
C LEU A 119 16.34 -5.85 -14.47
N ASN A 120 16.84 -4.90 -15.25
CA ASN A 120 18.28 -4.67 -15.39
C ASN A 120 18.87 -4.11 -14.07
N GLN A 121 20.20 -3.97 -14.00
CA GLN A 121 20.86 -3.54 -12.76
C GLN A 121 20.44 -2.13 -12.28
N GLU A 122 20.22 -1.21 -13.21
CA GLU A 122 19.77 0.15 -12.89
C GLU A 122 18.36 0.12 -12.30
N ASP A 123 17.44 -0.58 -12.95
CA ASP A 123 16.04 -0.69 -12.51
C ASP A 123 15.93 -1.45 -11.19
N ARG A 124 16.74 -2.49 -10.96
CA ARG A 124 16.82 -3.18 -9.65
C ARG A 124 17.23 -2.21 -8.54
N THR A 125 18.25 -1.39 -8.80
CA THR A 125 18.72 -0.40 -7.83
C THR A 125 17.63 0.63 -7.52
N GLY A 126 16.93 1.13 -8.55
CA GLY A 126 15.85 2.08 -8.37
C GLY A 126 14.62 1.51 -7.68
N ILE A 127 14.23 0.27 -7.99
CA ILE A 127 13.15 -0.45 -7.30
C ILE A 127 13.49 -0.66 -5.81
N ASN A 128 14.73 -1.04 -5.49
CA ASN A 128 15.16 -1.17 -4.10
C ASN A 128 15.13 0.17 -3.34
N ALA A 129 15.56 1.25 -4.00
CA ALA A 129 15.48 2.59 -3.43
C ALA A 129 14.02 3.03 -3.21
N LEU A 130 13.14 2.71 -4.16
CA LEU A 130 11.71 3.00 -4.05
C LEU A 130 11.05 2.22 -2.91
N GLU A 131 11.36 0.92 -2.78
CA GLU A 131 10.87 0.12 -1.65
C GLU A 131 11.32 0.73 -0.33
N HIS A 132 12.62 1.03 -0.19
CA HIS A 132 13.16 1.60 1.03
C HIS A 132 12.43 2.89 1.44
N GLU A 133 12.21 3.79 0.48
CA GLU A 133 11.51 5.05 0.73
C GLU A 133 10.04 4.84 1.11
N ILE A 134 9.34 3.90 0.47
CA ILE A 134 7.95 3.56 0.81
C ILE A 134 7.86 2.97 2.21
N LEU A 135 8.78 2.08 2.58
CA LEU A 135 8.86 1.53 3.93
C LEU A 135 9.11 2.64 4.95
N HIS A 136 10.00 3.58 4.66
CA HIS A 136 10.24 4.76 5.50
C HIS A 136 8.97 5.61 5.67
N ILE A 137 8.23 5.88 4.58
CA ILE A 137 6.96 6.62 4.63
C ILE A 137 5.92 5.91 5.52
N ILE A 138 5.79 4.58 5.40
CA ILE A 138 4.91 3.79 6.25
C ILE A 138 5.33 3.94 7.72
N GLU A 139 6.62 3.84 8.03
CA GLU A 139 7.13 4.00 9.39
C GLU A 139 6.83 5.39 9.97
N GLN A 140 7.09 6.46 9.22
CA GLN A 140 6.82 7.82 9.65
C GLN A 140 5.32 8.06 9.87
N THR A 141 4.48 7.62 8.92
CA THR A 141 3.04 7.80 8.99
C THR A 141 2.43 7.09 10.20
N THR A 142 2.89 5.87 10.46
CA THR A 142 2.37 5.03 11.56
C THR A 142 2.87 5.49 12.94
N SER A 143 4.07 6.06 13.02
CA SER A 143 4.67 6.54 14.29
C SER A 143 4.21 7.95 14.69
N ASN A 144 3.88 8.80 13.72
CA ASN A 144 3.45 10.18 14.01
C ASN A 144 2.01 10.25 14.55
N GLN A 145 1.14 9.31 14.19
CA GLN A 145 -0.24 9.28 14.72
C GLN A 145 -0.34 8.67 16.13
N THR A 146 0.64 7.88 16.59
CA THR A 146 0.66 7.40 17.99
C THR A 146 0.98 8.51 19.00
N ASN A 147 1.62 9.60 18.56
CA ASN A 147 1.97 10.74 19.41
C ASN A 147 0.99 11.93 19.28
N GLY A 148 0.03 11.86 18.36
CA GLY A 148 -0.92 12.93 18.07
C GLY A 148 -2.35 12.53 18.38
N LYS A 149 -2.85 12.93 19.55
CA LYS A 149 -4.27 13.09 19.94
C LYS A 149 -5.33 12.55 18.97
N SER A 150 -6.09 11.58 19.47
CA SER A 150 -7.50 11.27 19.17
C SER A 150 -8.11 12.16 18.08
N HIS A 151 -7.92 11.82 16.81
CA HIS A 151 -8.71 12.40 15.73
C HIS A 151 -10.11 11.78 15.80
N GLN A 152 -10.98 12.43 16.59
CA GLN A 152 -12.42 12.35 16.36
C GLN A 152 -12.67 12.65 14.87
N PRO A 153 -13.40 11.79 14.14
CA PRO A 153 -13.85 12.17 12.82
C PRO A 153 -14.71 13.43 12.96
N LEU A 154 -14.37 14.48 12.20
CA LEU A 154 -15.21 15.67 12.04
C LEU A 154 -16.52 15.21 11.39
N LEU A 155 -17.50 14.84 12.23
CA LEU A 155 -18.88 14.77 11.79
C LEU A 155 -19.31 16.18 11.37
N PRO A 156 -19.98 16.34 10.22
CA PRO A 156 -20.53 17.63 9.82
C PRO A 156 -21.41 18.21 10.93
N SER A 157 -21.30 19.52 11.16
CA SER A 157 -21.97 20.30 12.22
C SER A 157 -23.50 20.26 12.19
N HIS A 158 -24.10 19.55 11.23
CA HIS A 158 -25.54 19.48 11.00
C HIS A 158 -26.24 18.36 11.80
N PHE A 159 -25.50 17.50 12.52
CA PHE A 159 -26.09 16.43 13.34
C PHE A 159 -26.16 16.73 14.86
N ARG A 160 -25.87 17.96 15.29
CA ARG A 160 -26.02 18.39 16.69
C ARG A 160 -27.33 19.16 16.93
N GLN A 161 -28.47 18.57 16.63
CA GLN A 161 -29.73 18.95 17.28
C GLN A 161 -30.63 17.72 17.41
N GLN A 162 -31.28 17.61 18.59
CA GLN A 162 -32.26 16.62 19.05
C GLN A 162 -31.72 15.49 19.95
N ASN A 163 -31.47 15.83 21.21
CA ASN A 163 -32.31 15.44 22.36
C ASN A 163 -31.84 16.14 23.63
#